data_AF-A0A495VUS5-F1
#
_entry.id   AF-A0A495VUS5-F1
#
_cell.length_a   1.000
_cell.length_b   1.000
_cell.length_c   1.000
_cell.angle_alpha   90.00
_cell.angle_beta   90.00
_cell.angle_gamma   90.00
#
_symmetry.space_group_name_H-M   'P 1'
#
loop_
_entity.id
_entity.type
_entity.pdbx_description
1 polymer ?
#
loop_
_entity_poly.entity_id
_entity_poly.type
_entity_poly.pdbx_seq_one_letter_code
_entity_poly.pdbx_strand_id
1 'polypeptide(L)' 'MGTLGPNRLGTVTWRKSSYSGGQGQCVEIAVDATRVAVRDSKNPDGPVLHTPRTAFAAFLRGLR' A
#
# COMPACT_ATOMS: atom_id res chain seq x y z
N MET A 1 -14.80 18.35 17.99
CA MET A 1 -15.64 17.30 17.36
C MET A 1 -15.04 16.99 16.00
N GLY A 2 -13.99 16.16 15.98
CA GLY A 2 -13.12 15.98 14.82
C GLY A 2 -13.66 14.93 13.86
N THR A 3 -13.74 15.27 12.58
CA THR A 3 -14.11 14.37 11.49
C THR A 3 -13.03 13.31 11.29
N LEU A 4 -13.39 12.05 11.52
CA LEU A 4 -12.58 10.88 11.21
C LEU A 4 -12.51 10.71 9.69
N GLY A 5 -11.38 11.09 9.07
CA GLY A 5 -11.10 10.82 7.66
C GLY A 5 -10.83 9.32 7.42
N PRO A 6 -11.22 8.77 6.26
CA PRO A 6 -11.29 7.32 6.01
C PRO A 6 -9.93 6.73 5.62
N ASN A 7 -8.96 6.64 6.54
CA ASN A 7 -7.75 5.85 6.27
C ASN A 7 -6.99 5.47 7.56
N ARG A 8 -7.65 4.75 8.46
CA ARG A 8 -7.00 4.19 9.65
C ARG A 8 -7.07 2.67 9.66
N LEU A 9 -6.27 2.07 8.80
CA LEU A 9 -5.53 0.89 9.21
C LEU A 9 -4.59 1.39 10.33
N GLY A 10 -4.74 0.92 11.57
CA GLY A 10 -4.00 1.43 12.72
C GLY A 10 -2.50 1.59 12.43
N THR A 11 -1.92 2.74 12.79
CA THR A 11 -0.50 3.13 12.69
C THR A 11 0.37 2.32 11.71
N VAL A 12 -0.04 2.20 10.45
CA VAL A 12 0.80 1.63 9.39
C VAL A 12 1.36 2.76 8.53
N THR A 13 2.68 2.77 8.41
CA THR A 13 3.38 3.82 7.64
C THR A 13 3.37 3.47 6.16
N TRP A 14 2.66 4.28 5.38
CA TRP A 14 2.67 4.19 3.92
C TRP A 14 4.02 4.64 3.35
N ARG A 15 4.57 3.84 2.44
CA ARG A 15 5.79 4.15 1.69
C ARG A 15 5.44 4.25 0.21
N LYS A 16 5.72 5.42 -0.38
CA LYS A 16 5.57 5.67 -1.81
C LYS A 16 6.72 5.05 -2.59
N SER A 17 6.42 4.47 -3.76
CA SER A 17 7.45 3.96 -4.67
C SER A 17 8.35 5.09 -5.19
N SER A 18 9.66 4.86 -5.27
CA SER A 18 10.64 5.79 -5.87
C SER A 18 10.43 5.98 -7.37
N TYR A 19 9.67 5.10 -8.03
CA TYR A 19 9.29 5.21 -9.44
C TYR A 19 8.07 6.11 -9.65
N SER A 20 7.56 6.76 -8.59
CA SER A 20 6.46 7.71 -8.64
C SER A 20 6.93 9.09 -9.16
N GLY A 21 7.32 9.15 -10.43
CA GLY A 21 7.74 10.36 -11.16
C GLY A 21 6.80 10.74 -12.32
N GLY A 22 7.17 11.77 -13.10
CA GLY A 22 6.29 12.54 -14.00
C GLY A 22 5.44 11.83 -15.07
N GLN A 23 5.54 10.51 -15.24
CA GLN A 23 4.68 9.68 -16.11
C GLN A 23 4.32 8.31 -15.48
N GLY A 24 4.64 8.07 -14.19
CA GLY A 24 4.60 6.76 -13.56
C GLY A 24 3.22 6.28 -13.08
N GLN A 25 3.06 4.96 -13.01
CA GLN A 25 1.99 4.28 -12.26
C GLN A 25 2.38 4.28 -10.78
N CYS A 26 2.05 5.37 -10.09
CA CYS A 26 2.47 5.62 -8.72
C CYS A 26 1.73 4.69 -7.75
N VAL A 27 2.46 3.88 -6.99
CA VAL A 27 1.89 3.00 -5.95
C VAL A 27 2.48 3.31 -4.58
N GLU A 28 1.69 3.07 -3.54
CA GLU A 28 2.12 3.10 -2.14
C GLU A 28 1.90 1.74 -1.51
N ILE A 29 2.81 1.36 -0.60
CA ILE A 29 2.75 0.11 0.15
C ILE A 29 2.78 0.40 1.66
N ALA A 30 1.97 -0.31 2.42
CA ALA A 30 2.04 -0.36 3.87
C ALA A 30 2.20 -1.82 4.32
N VAL A 31 3.00 -2.05 5.34
CA VAL A 31 3.31 -3.40 5.84
C VAL A 31 3.13 -3.42 7.36
N ASP A 32 2.35 -4.38 7.84
CA ASP A 32 2.27 -4.72 9.26
C ASP A 32 2.85 -6.12 9.52
N ALA A 33 2.69 -6.63 10.75
CA ALA A 33 3.23 -7.93 11.15
C ALA A 33 2.74 -9.09 10.27
N THR A 34 1.51 -9.01 9.74
CA THR A 34 0.80 -10.11 9.09
C THR A 34 0.31 -9.80 7.68
N ARG A 35 0.21 -8.52 7.29
CA ARG A 35 -0.41 -8.07 6.03
C ARG A 35 0.46 -7.07 5.29
N VAL A 36 0.23 -7.02 3.99
CA VAL A 36 0.69 -5.99 3.08
C VAL A 36 -0.54 -5.35 2.43
N ALA A 37 -0.54 -4.02 2.36
CA ALA A 37 -1.54 -3.22 1.69
C ALA A 37 -0.89 -2.45 0.54
N VAL A 38 -1.51 -2.47 -0.64
CA VAL A 38 -1.05 -1.74 -1.83
C VAL A 38 -2.18 -0.87 -2.34
N ARG A 39 -1.89 0.39 -2.66
CA ARG A 39 -2.87 1.31 -3.26
C ARG A 39 -2.24 2.17 -4.34
N ASP A 40 -3.11 2.77 -5.15
CA ASP A 40 -2.72 3.80 -6.11
C ASP A 40 -2.44 5.14 -5.39
N SER A 41 -1.27 5.73 -5.64
CA SER A 41 -0.87 6.98 -4.98
C SER A 41 -1.67 8.19 -5.45
N LYS A 42 -2.30 8.11 -6.64
CA LYS A 42 -3.09 9.20 -7.24
C LYS A 42 -4.52 9.21 -6.71
N ASN A 43 -4.99 8.06 -6.22
CA ASN A 43 -6.29 7.90 -5.56
C ASN A 43 -6.13 7.22 -4.18
N PRO A 44 -5.58 7.93 -3.17
CA PRO A 44 -5.28 7.36 -1.86
C PRO A 44 -6.52 6.90 -1.08
N ASP A 45 -7.70 7.45 -1.39
CA ASP A 45 -8.99 7.07 -0.81
C ASP A 45 -9.71 5.98 -1.64
N GLY A 46 -9.08 5.52 -2.72
CA GLY A 46 -9.57 4.45 -3.58
C GLY A 46 -9.37 3.05 -2.97
N PRO A 47 -9.68 2.00 -3.75
CA PRO A 47 -9.54 0.62 -3.29
C PRO A 47 -8.10 0.27 -2.87
N VAL A 48 -7.97 -0.48 -1.78
CA VAL A 48 -6.70 -0.98 -1.26
C VAL A 48 -6.65 -2.50 -1.44
N LEU A 49 -5.61 -3.00 -2.11
CA LEU A 49 -5.35 -4.43 -2.21
C LEU A 49 -4.68 -4.91 -0.91
N HIS A 50 -5.32 -5.85 -0.23
CA HIS A 50 -4.77 -6.49 0.97
C HIS A 50 -4.34 -7.92 0.68
N THR A 51 -3.18 -8.29 1.21
CA THR A 51 -2.65 -9.66 1.11
C THR A 51 -1.95 -10.05 2.40
N PRO A 52 -1.94 -11.34 2.77
CA PRO A 52 -1.01 -11.85 3.77
C PRO A 52 0.43 -11.52 3.39
N ARG A 53 1.26 -11.18 4.38
CA ARG A 53 2.68 -10.86 4.19
C ARG A 53 3.45 -12.04 3.58
N THR A 54 3.11 -13.26 3.98
CA THR A 54 3.71 -14.50 3.45
C THR A 54 3.40 -14.71 1.96
N ALA A 55 2.15 -14.45 1.55
CA ALA A 55 1.73 -14.55 0.15
C ALA A 55 2.41 -13.49 -0.72
N PHE A 56 2.51 -12.24 -0.24
CA PHE A 56 3.22 -11.18 -0.95
C PHE A 56 4.71 -11.51 -1.12
N ALA A 57 5.35 -12.06 -0.09
CA ALA A 57 6.74 -12.51 -0.19
C ALA A 57 6.92 -13.67 -1.18
N ALA A 58 5.96 -14.60 -1.25
CA ALA A 58 5.97 -15.68 -2.24
C ALA A 58 5.82 -15.13 -3.66
N PHE A 59 4.90 -14.17 -3.86
CA PHE A 59 4.74 -13.47 -5.13
C PHE A 59 6.03 -12.80 -5.58
N LEU A 60 6.70 -12.04 -4.71
CA LEU A 60 7.98 -11.38 -5.04
C LEU A 60 9.08 -12.37 -5.43
N ARG A 61 9.15 -13.54 -4.79
CA ARG A 61 10.12 -14.58 -5.17
C ARG A 61 9.84 -15.20 -6.55
N GLY A 62 8.60 -15.14 -7.00
CA GLY A 62 8.20 -15.62 -8.34
C GLY A 62 8.43 -14.60 -9.44
N LEU A 63 8.64 -13.32 -9.11
CA LEU A 63 9.03 -12.30 -10.07
C LEU A 63 10.53 -12.43 -10.35
N ARG A 64 10.88 -12.79 -11.60
CA ARG A 64 12.25 -12.87 -12.11
C ARG A 64 12.46 -11.82 -13.19
#